data_AF-A0A7J9J531-F1
#
_entry.id   AF-A0A7J9J531-F1
#
_cell.length_a   1.000
_cell.length_b   1.000
_cell.length_c   1.000
_cell.angle_alpha   90.00
_cell.angle_beta   90.00
_cell.angle_gamma   90.00
#
_symmetry.space_group_name_H-M   'P 1'
#
loop_
_entity.id
_entity.type
_entity.pdbx_description
1 polymer ?
#
loop_
_entity_poly.entity_id
_entity_poly.type
_entity_poly.pdbx_seq_one_letter_code
_entity_poly.pdbx_strand_id
1 'polypeptide(L)'
;MGSLHPVPQVCTPLLLKFSSSSPSIWTLFTVNRPFLYKQRYPLLATMAVYTQGRLPVSSPNTHKLAPKREKMELETDAISILHEKIRRDHGKREATRPAMDSQEADMYIQLVKEQQQRGLQKLKGDRECKEGGVFSYKVDPYTLRSGDYVVHKKVGVGRFVGIKFDVSRTSTEPIEFVFIEYADGMAKLPVKQATRMLYRYNLPNETKRPRTLSKLSDTSAWERRKTKGKVAIQKMVVDLMELYLHRLKQKRPPYPRSPAMAEFASQFPYEPTPDQKQAFIDVEKDLTDQETPMDRLICGDVGFGKTEVALRAIFCVVSAGKQAMVLAPTIVLAKQHFDVISERFSKYPSIKVGLLSRFQGKAEKEEHLSMIKKGDLDIIVGTHSLLGNRVVYNNLGLLVVDEEQRFGVKQKEKIASFKTSVD
;
A
#
# COMPACT_ATOMS: atom_id res chain seq x y z
N MET A 1 -25.73 51.20 -32.39
CA MET A 1 -27.12 50.80 -32.66
C MET A 1 -27.06 49.35 -33.11
N GLY A 2 -27.24 48.35 -32.24
CA GLY A 2 -28.53 47.83 -31.74
C GLY A 2 -29.09 46.85 -32.79
N SER A 3 -29.41 45.57 -32.57
CA SER A 3 -29.89 44.84 -31.38
C SER A 3 -29.84 43.31 -31.66
N LEU A 4 -29.32 42.47 -30.75
CA LEU A 4 -30.00 41.51 -29.86
C LEU A 4 -30.74 40.30 -30.50
N HIS A 5 -30.13 39.11 -30.33
CA HIS A 5 -30.61 37.81 -29.77
C HIS A 5 -32.11 37.40 -29.86
N PRO A 6 -32.47 36.07 -29.84
CA PRO A 6 -31.89 35.05 -28.95
C PRO A 6 -31.79 33.58 -29.45
N VAL A 7 -31.17 32.74 -28.60
CA VAL A 7 -31.02 31.26 -28.57
C VAL A 7 -31.29 30.86 -27.08
N PRO A 8 -31.46 29.60 -26.58
CA PRO A 8 -31.62 28.24 -27.15
C PRO A 8 -32.83 27.43 -26.59
N GLN A 9 -33.09 26.22 -27.12
CA GLN A 9 -33.62 25.11 -26.32
C GLN A 9 -32.94 23.75 -26.63
N VAL A 10 -32.89 22.95 -25.57
CA VAL A 10 -32.06 21.77 -25.26
C VAL A 10 -32.68 20.48 -25.81
N CYS A 11 -31.86 19.53 -26.28
CA CYS A 11 -32.26 18.17 -26.62
C CYS A 11 -31.66 17.15 -25.63
N THR A 12 -32.52 16.31 -25.05
CA THR A 12 -32.21 15.10 -24.27
C THR A 12 -33.27 14.02 -24.57
N PRO A 13 -33.05 12.72 -24.26
CA PRO A 13 -33.06 11.66 -25.27
C PRO A 13 -34.33 10.79 -25.30
N LEU A 14 -34.44 10.04 -26.41
CA LEU A 14 -35.51 9.08 -26.73
C LEU A 14 -35.60 7.91 -25.75
N LEU A 15 -36.79 7.76 -25.17
CA LEU A 15 -37.31 6.60 -24.45
C LEU A 15 -38.03 5.67 -25.45
N LEU A 16 -37.61 4.41 -25.52
CA LEU A 16 -38.35 3.33 -26.19
C LEU A 16 -39.18 2.56 -25.14
N LYS A 17 -40.48 2.43 -25.39
CA LYS A 17 -41.45 1.60 -24.66
C LYS A 17 -42.21 0.70 -25.64
N PHE A 18 -42.87 -0.30 -25.05
CA PHE A 18 -43.77 -1.35 -25.59
C PHE A 18 -43.05 -2.69 -25.86
N SER A 19 -43.54 -3.86 -25.43
CA SER A 19 -44.87 -4.23 -24.92
C SER A 19 -44.86 -5.52 -24.07
N SER A 20 -45.93 -5.61 -23.27
CA SER A 20 -46.57 -6.70 -22.53
C SER A 20 -46.33 -8.18 -22.92
N SER A 21 -46.13 -9.03 -21.89
CA SER A 21 -47.02 -10.17 -21.60
C SER A 21 -46.68 -10.81 -20.23
N SER A 22 -47.69 -10.96 -19.38
CA SER A 22 -47.76 -11.83 -18.19
C SER A 22 -48.88 -12.85 -18.46
N PRO A 23 -48.99 -14.03 -17.77
CA PRO A 23 -49.26 -14.15 -16.31
C PRO A 23 -48.48 -15.35 -15.69
N SER A 24 -48.52 -15.76 -14.41
CA SER A 24 -49.53 -15.81 -13.34
C SER A 24 -48.86 -16.21 -12.00
N ILE A 25 -49.36 -15.67 -10.87
CA ILE A 25 -49.80 -16.29 -9.58
C ILE A 25 -48.85 -17.34 -8.95
N TRP A 26 -48.42 -17.25 -7.68
CA TRP A 26 -49.10 -17.76 -6.47
C TRP A 26 -48.68 -16.97 -5.21
N THR A 27 -49.68 -16.51 -4.45
CA THR A 27 -49.60 -16.00 -3.07
C THR A 27 -50.45 -16.90 -2.18
N LEU A 28 -49.94 -17.28 -1.00
CA LEU A 28 -50.73 -17.83 0.11
C LEU A 28 -50.24 -17.24 1.46
N PHE A 29 -50.91 -16.15 1.84
CA PHE A 29 -51.57 -15.82 3.12
C PHE A 29 -51.09 -16.36 4.49
N THR A 30 -50.72 -15.38 5.36
CA THR A 30 -51.13 -15.08 6.78
C THR A 30 -50.80 -16.04 7.94
N VAL A 31 -50.50 -15.60 9.18
CA VAL A 31 -51.36 -14.83 10.13
C VAL A 31 -50.55 -14.13 11.25
N ASN A 32 -51.07 -12.97 11.69
CA ASN A 32 -50.77 -12.15 12.88
C ASN A 32 -50.93 -12.86 14.24
N ARG A 33 -50.13 -12.48 15.26
CA ARG A 33 -50.61 -11.74 16.46
C ARG A 33 -49.50 -11.36 17.46
N PRO A 34 -49.70 -10.30 18.28
CA PRO A 34 -48.72 -9.69 19.17
C PRO A 34 -48.84 -10.18 20.62
N PHE A 35 -47.77 -10.01 21.43
CA PHE A 35 -47.88 -10.12 22.89
C PHE A 35 -47.17 -8.96 23.59
N LEU A 36 -47.99 -8.15 24.27
CA LEU A 36 -47.60 -7.21 25.31
C LEU A 36 -47.33 -7.99 26.60
N TYR A 37 -46.26 -7.65 27.33
CA TYR A 37 -46.28 -7.81 28.78
C TYR A 37 -45.55 -6.66 29.47
N LYS A 38 -46.20 -6.18 30.53
CA LYS A 38 -45.91 -4.99 31.32
C LYS A 38 -45.30 -5.45 32.66
N GLN A 39 -44.57 -4.53 33.29
CA GLN A 39 -44.32 -4.40 34.74
C GLN A 39 -43.01 -4.88 35.39
N ARG A 40 -42.37 -3.83 35.97
CA ARG A 40 -41.94 -3.63 37.36
C ARG A 40 -40.59 -4.19 37.83
N TYR A 41 -39.73 -3.23 38.17
CA TYR A 41 -38.55 -3.33 39.03
C TYR A 41 -38.92 -3.70 40.47
N PRO A 42 -37.95 -4.25 41.21
CA PRO A 42 -37.61 -3.67 42.52
C PRO A 42 -36.11 -3.35 42.68
N LEU A 43 -35.88 -2.38 43.56
CA LEU A 43 -34.60 -1.85 44.06
C LEU A 43 -34.04 -2.70 45.23
N LEU A 44 -32.81 -2.32 45.66
CA LEU A 44 -31.98 -2.71 46.82
C LEU A 44 -30.92 -3.80 46.54
N ALA A 45 -29.69 -3.77 47.09
CA ALA A 45 -28.81 -2.75 47.67
C ALA A 45 -27.44 -3.44 47.93
N THR A 46 -26.35 -2.67 47.78
CA THR A 46 -24.98 -2.70 48.39
C THR A 46 -24.42 -3.98 49.06
N MET A 47 -23.12 -4.30 48.91
CA MET A 47 -22.01 -3.61 49.59
C MET A 47 -20.64 -3.83 48.90
N ALA A 48 -19.83 -2.78 48.82
CA ALA A 48 -18.39 -2.84 48.60
C ALA A 48 -17.70 -1.63 49.24
N VAL A 49 -16.48 -1.86 49.72
CA VAL A 49 -15.67 -0.98 50.58
C VAL A 49 -14.73 -0.12 49.72
N TYR A 50 -14.55 1.14 50.12
CA TYR A 50 -13.71 2.16 49.47
C TYR A 50 -12.64 2.68 50.43
N THR A 51 -11.56 3.23 49.88
CA THR A 51 -10.63 4.14 50.59
C THR A 51 -10.35 5.37 49.71
N GLN A 52 -10.38 6.56 50.35
CA GLN A 52 -10.40 7.91 49.79
C GLN A 52 -9.00 8.56 49.63
N GLY A 53 -8.93 9.64 48.83
CA GLY A 53 -7.90 10.68 48.89
C GLY A 53 -8.26 11.91 48.02
N ARG A 54 -8.27 13.12 48.61
CA ARG A 54 -8.87 14.41 48.17
C ARG A 54 -7.99 15.30 47.26
N LEU A 55 -8.65 16.23 46.55
CA LEU A 55 -8.18 17.48 45.85
C LEU A 55 -8.00 18.67 46.85
N PRO A 56 -7.61 19.94 46.50
CA PRO A 56 -8.36 20.94 45.66
C PRO A 56 -7.52 22.00 44.83
N VAL A 57 -7.98 22.53 43.67
CA VAL A 57 -8.68 23.83 43.31
C VAL A 57 -7.78 25.10 43.27
N SER A 58 -7.72 25.96 42.21
CA SER A 58 -8.66 27.08 41.88
C SER A 58 -8.42 27.79 40.52
N SER A 59 -9.37 28.66 40.11
CA SER A 59 -9.72 29.20 38.76
C SER A 59 -9.56 30.77 38.65
N PRO A 60 -10.30 31.59 37.83
CA PRO A 60 -10.35 31.81 36.35
C PRO A 60 -10.43 33.33 35.89
N ASN A 61 -10.76 33.58 34.59
CA ASN A 61 -11.37 34.78 33.89
C ASN A 61 -10.48 35.52 32.84
N THR A 62 -10.93 36.31 31.85
CA THR A 62 -11.87 36.25 30.67
C THR A 62 -11.92 37.68 30.05
N HIS A 63 -11.72 37.86 28.73
CA HIS A 63 -12.52 38.67 27.75
C HIS A 63 -11.78 39.45 26.60
N LYS A 64 -12.18 39.11 25.34
CA LYS A 64 -12.67 39.92 24.16
C LYS A 64 -11.80 40.89 23.30
N LEU A 65 -11.86 40.59 21.97
CA LEU A 65 -12.10 41.42 20.74
C LEU A 65 -10.92 42.08 19.94
N ALA A 66 -11.02 41.91 18.59
CA ALA A 66 -10.09 42.17 17.46
C ALA A 66 -10.31 43.57 16.78
N PRO A 67 -9.74 43.99 15.58
CA PRO A 67 -8.95 43.29 14.52
C PRO A 67 -7.85 44.07 13.73
N LYS A 68 -7.26 43.38 12.73
CA LYS A 68 -6.54 43.82 11.47
C LYS A 68 -5.05 44.19 11.47
N ARG A 69 -4.23 43.35 10.81
CA ARG A 69 -3.53 43.67 9.54
C ARG A 69 -3.00 42.41 8.86
N GLU A 70 -3.32 42.26 7.59
CA GLU A 70 -2.94 41.17 6.69
C GLU A 70 -1.42 41.17 6.44
N LYS A 71 -0.80 40.00 6.61
CA LYS A 71 0.47 39.65 5.98
C LYS A 71 0.30 38.25 5.40
N MET A 72 0.16 38.21 4.08
CA MET A 72 0.04 36.98 3.30
C MET A 72 1.43 36.36 3.24
N GLU A 73 1.78 35.53 4.21
CA GLU A 73 2.93 34.63 4.13
C GLU A 73 2.46 33.35 3.47
N LEU A 74 3.05 33.03 2.31
CA LEU A 74 2.95 31.71 1.69
C LEU A 74 3.42 30.68 2.72
N GLU A 75 2.49 29.98 3.34
CA GLU A 75 2.77 28.72 4.04
C GLU A 75 3.33 27.75 3.01
N THR A 76 4.65 27.72 2.91
CA THR A 76 5.40 26.68 2.25
C THR A 76 5.07 25.39 2.99
N ASP A 77 4.33 24.52 2.31
CA ASP A 77 3.81 23.26 2.81
C ASP A 77 4.90 22.53 3.61
N ALA A 78 4.70 22.43 4.94
CA ALA A 78 5.69 21.88 5.86
C ALA A 78 6.09 20.44 5.48
N ILE A 79 5.21 19.75 4.76
CA ILE A 79 5.43 18.44 4.18
C ILE A 79 6.46 18.51 3.05
N SER A 80 6.38 19.53 2.18
CA SER A 80 7.34 19.76 1.10
C SER A 80 8.74 20.07 1.63
N ILE A 81 8.84 20.90 2.69
CA ILE A 81 10.13 21.19 3.35
C ILE A 81 10.72 19.94 4.01
N LEU A 82 9.88 19.11 4.63
CA LEU A 82 10.30 17.85 5.23
C LEU A 82 10.77 16.85 4.16
N HIS A 83 10.06 16.75 3.04
CA HIS A 83 10.46 15.92 1.90
C HIS A 83 11.79 16.40 1.28
N GLU A 84 11.98 17.71 1.13
CA GLU A 84 13.23 18.32 0.66
C GLU A 84 14.41 18.00 1.59
N LYS A 85 14.16 18.03 2.91
CA LYS A 85 15.17 17.74 3.93
C LYS A 85 15.51 16.25 3.98
N ILE A 86 14.52 15.37 3.91
CA ILE A 86 14.72 13.91 3.79
C ILE A 86 15.51 13.59 2.51
N ARG A 87 15.17 14.21 1.37
CA ARG A 87 15.92 14.04 0.11
C ARG A 87 17.37 14.51 0.23
N ARG A 88 17.62 15.66 0.85
CA ARG A 88 18.99 16.16 1.08
C ARG A 88 19.78 15.27 2.03
N ASP A 89 19.17 14.77 3.11
CA ASP A 89 19.83 13.92 4.09
C ASP A 89 20.07 12.51 3.55
N HIS A 90 19.19 11.98 2.71
CA HIS A 90 19.41 10.73 1.98
C HIS A 90 20.47 10.88 0.89
N GLY A 91 20.39 11.91 0.04
CA GLY A 91 21.37 12.15 -1.03
C GLY A 91 22.79 12.41 -0.52
N LYS A 92 22.94 13.10 0.63
CA LYS A 92 24.25 13.27 1.30
C LYS A 92 24.78 11.95 1.88
N ARG A 93 23.90 11.07 2.38
CA ARG A 93 24.31 9.77 2.95
C ARG A 93 24.63 8.72 1.89
N GLU A 94 23.94 8.75 0.74
CA GLU A 94 24.23 7.86 -0.39
C GLU A 94 25.52 8.24 -1.12
N ALA A 95 25.75 9.54 -1.36
CA ALA A 95 26.99 10.03 -2.00
C ALA A 95 28.28 9.71 -1.22
N THR A 96 28.17 9.36 0.08
CA THR A 96 29.32 9.14 0.97
C THR A 96 29.48 7.68 1.41
N ARG A 97 28.62 6.75 0.96
CA ARG A 97 28.84 5.32 1.23
C ARG A 97 29.69 4.72 0.13
N PRO A 98 30.94 4.28 0.41
CA PRO A 98 31.61 3.40 -0.52
C PRO A 98 30.73 2.17 -0.76
N ALA A 99 30.69 1.67 -1.99
CA ALA A 99 30.05 0.40 -2.30
C ALA A 99 30.56 -0.65 -1.31
N MET A 100 29.65 -1.23 -0.54
CA MET A 100 29.97 -2.21 0.49
C MET A 100 30.81 -3.32 -0.13
N ASP A 101 31.96 -3.65 0.49
CA ASP A 101 32.83 -4.70 -0.02
C ASP A 101 32.07 -6.04 -0.01
N SER A 102 32.32 -6.92 -1.00
CA SER A 102 31.60 -8.20 -1.12
C SER A 102 31.72 -9.02 0.16
N GLN A 103 32.89 -8.97 0.81
CA GLN A 103 33.16 -9.67 2.07
C GLN A 103 32.41 -9.05 3.26
N GLU A 104 32.32 -7.72 3.31
CA GLU A 104 31.55 -7.01 4.33
C GLU A 104 30.04 -7.33 4.20
N ALA A 105 29.52 -7.33 2.98
CA ALA A 105 28.14 -7.70 2.70
C ALA A 105 27.86 -9.18 3.03
N ASP A 106 28.80 -10.11 2.77
CA ASP A 106 28.69 -11.52 3.20
C ASP A 106 28.59 -11.65 4.71
N MET A 107 29.44 -10.93 5.44
CA MET A 107 29.41 -10.89 6.90
C MET A 107 28.07 -10.34 7.42
N TYR A 108 27.53 -9.27 6.81
CA TYR A 108 26.21 -8.75 7.16
C TYR A 108 25.08 -9.72 6.85
N ILE A 109 25.11 -10.42 5.71
CA ILE A 109 24.12 -11.46 5.38
C ILE A 109 24.16 -12.56 6.43
N GLN A 110 25.36 -13.02 6.80
CA GLN A 110 25.53 -14.08 7.80
C GLN A 110 25.07 -13.60 9.19
N LEU A 111 25.37 -12.36 9.56
CA LEU A 111 24.91 -11.76 10.82
C LEU A 111 23.39 -11.61 10.85
N VAL A 112 22.77 -11.23 9.73
CA VAL A 112 21.31 -11.14 9.58
C VAL A 112 20.67 -12.53 9.66
N LYS A 113 21.25 -13.56 9.02
CA LYS A 113 20.81 -14.97 9.13
C LYS A 113 20.96 -15.52 10.55
N GLU A 114 22.06 -15.22 11.22
CA GLU A 114 22.24 -15.57 12.63
C GLU A 114 21.23 -14.83 13.52
N GLN A 115 20.93 -13.55 13.25
CA GLN A 115 19.88 -12.83 13.95
C GLN A 115 18.49 -13.40 13.68
N GLN A 116 18.19 -13.93 12.48
CA GLN A 116 16.96 -14.70 12.24
C GLN A 116 16.91 -15.92 13.13
N GLN A 117 17.98 -16.73 13.15
CA GLN A 117 18.01 -17.96 13.94
C GLN A 117 17.89 -17.66 15.43
N ARG A 118 18.62 -16.65 15.92
CA ARG A 118 18.53 -16.16 17.30
C ARG A 118 17.18 -15.54 17.61
N GLY A 119 16.55 -14.84 16.67
CA GLY A 119 15.21 -14.26 16.80
C GLY A 119 14.11 -15.32 16.87
N LEU A 120 14.17 -16.33 15.99
CA LEU A 120 13.31 -17.52 16.02
C LEU A 120 13.47 -18.28 17.33
N GLN A 121 14.71 -18.40 17.85
CA GLN A 121 14.99 -19.06 19.12
C GLN A 121 14.54 -18.24 20.34
N LYS A 122 14.75 -16.91 20.33
CA LYS A 122 14.27 -16.00 21.38
C LYS A 122 12.75 -15.92 21.44
N LEU A 123 12.03 -16.18 20.34
CA LEU A 123 10.56 -16.27 20.38
C LEU A 123 10.02 -17.54 21.07
N LYS A 124 10.89 -18.47 21.51
CA LYS A 124 10.55 -19.54 22.46
C LYS A 124 10.63 -19.10 23.95
N GLY A 125 11.05 -17.86 24.24
CA GLY A 125 11.08 -17.33 25.60
C GLY A 125 10.81 -15.82 25.60
N ASP A 126 9.64 -15.41 26.10
CA ASP A 126 9.19 -14.02 26.11
C ASP A 126 10.22 -13.03 26.68
N ARG A 127 10.26 -11.81 26.11
CA ARG A 127 10.06 -10.53 26.82
C ARG A 127 10.00 -9.31 25.87
N GLU A 128 9.51 -8.21 26.44
CA GLU A 128 8.69 -7.12 25.91
C GLU A 128 9.31 -6.15 24.88
N CYS A 129 8.44 -5.47 24.10
CA CYS A 129 8.79 -4.33 23.25
C CYS A 129 8.13 -3.03 23.76
N LYS A 130 8.92 -1.95 23.83
CA LYS A 130 8.48 -0.56 24.01
C LYS A 130 7.99 0.03 22.68
N GLU A 131 6.96 0.88 22.74
CA GLU A 131 6.30 1.51 21.57
C GLU A 131 7.00 2.82 21.17
N GLY A 132 7.38 2.94 19.89
CA GLY A 132 7.69 4.19 19.17
C GLY A 132 6.65 4.42 18.07
N GLY A 133 6.28 5.68 17.82
CA GLY A 133 5.04 6.08 17.15
C GLY A 133 4.95 5.94 15.62
N VAL A 134 3.78 6.38 15.13
CA VAL A 134 3.27 6.54 13.74
C VAL A 134 2.16 5.52 13.34
N PHE A 135 1.05 6.09 12.83
CA PHE A 135 -0.28 5.50 12.51
C PHE A 135 -0.95 4.66 13.62
N SER A 136 -1.79 5.31 14.42
CA SER A 136 -2.54 4.68 15.49
C SER A 136 -3.81 3.99 14.97
N TYR A 137 -3.74 2.68 14.73
CA TYR A 137 -4.92 1.82 14.56
C TYR A 137 -5.74 1.65 15.86
N LYS A 138 -5.37 2.38 16.93
CA LYS A 138 -6.15 2.44 18.17
C LYS A 138 -7.48 3.12 17.86
N VAL A 139 -8.54 2.52 18.35
CA VAL A 139 -9.89 3.00 18.10
C VAL A 139 -10.34 3.83 19.28
N ASP A 140 -10.92 4.99 18.98
CA ASP A 140 -11.77 5.69 19.91
C ASP A 140 -13.12 4.95 20.02
N PRO A 141 -13.48 4.38 21.19
CA PRO A 141 -14.71 3.61 21.35
C PRO A 141 -15.99 4.36 20.96
N TYR A 142 -16.02 5.69 21.04
CA TYR A 142 -17.19 6.50 20.67
C TYR A 142 -17.43 6.54 19.15
N THR A 143 -16.43 6.19 18.34
CA THR A 143 -16.57 6.14 16.88
C THR A 143 -17.12 4.81 16.37
N LEU A 144 -17.27 3.81 17.24
CA LEU A 144 -17.72 2.47 16.90
C LEU A 144 -19.24 2.36 16.85
N ARG A 145 -19.75 1.59 15.90
CA ARG A 145 -21.16 1.21 15.82
C ARG A 145 -21.36 -0.20 16.34
N SER A 146 -22.52 -0.47 16.92
CA SER A 146 -22.90 -1.82 17.35
C SER A 146 -22.79 -2.79 16.17
N GLY A 147 -22.09 -3.90 16.37
CA GLY A 147 -21.77 -4.88 15.33
C GLY A 147 -20.37 -4.75 14.72
N ASP A 148 -19.64 -3.66 14.96
CA ASP A 148 -18.27 -3.48 14.46
C ASP A 148 -17.30 -4.49 15.11
N TYR A 149 -16.33 -4.97 14.34
CA TYR A 149 -15.30 -5.87 14.86
C TYR A 149 -14.10 -5.10 15.38
N VAL A 150 -13.68 -5.46 16.60
CA VAL A 150 -12.55 -4.87 17.31
C VAL A 150 -11.55 -5.94 17.70
N VAL A 151 -10.30 -5.55 17.86
CA VAL A 151 -9.21 -6.42 18.31
C VAL A 151 -8.72 -5.90 19.66
N HIS A 152 -8.90 -6.70 20.70
CA HIS A 152 -8.31 -6.44 22.01
C HIS A 152 -6.89 -7.02 22.08
N LYS A 153 -5.92 -6.20 22.54
CA LYS A 153 -4.48 -6.55 22.57
C LYS A 153 -4.18 -7.93 23.21
N LYS A 154 -4.93 -8.33 24.25
CA LYS A 154 -4.75 -9.59 24.99
C LYS A 154 -5.66 -10.74 24.58
N VAL A 155 -6.89 -10.46 24.15
CA VAL A 155 -7.93 -11.49 23.95
C VAL A 155 -8.10 -11.83 22.48
N GLY A 156 -7.92 -10.84 21.60
CA GLY A 156 -8.09 -11.00 20.16
C GLY A 156 -9.37 -10.36 19.65
N VAL A 157 -9.96 -10.98 18.63
CA VAL A 157 -11.07 -10.42 17.85
C VAL A 157 -12.39 -10.59 18.60
N GLY A 158 -13.12 -9.49 18.80
CA GLY A 158 -14.46 -9.43 19.38
C GLY A 158 -15.39 -8.52 18.58
N ARG A 159 -16.68 -8.55 18.91
CA ARG A 159 -17.73 -7.71 18.31
C ARG A 159 -18.15 -6.63 19.30
N PHE A 160 -18.07 -5.37 18.92
CA PHE A 160 -18.52 -4.26 19.74
C PHE A 160 -20.04 -4.24 19.82
N VAL A 161 -20.59 -4.19 21.03
CA VAL A 161 -22.03 -4.17 21.27
C VAL A 161 -22.52 -2.76 21.58
N GLY A 162 -21.78 -2.03 22.43
CA GLY A 162 -22.12 -0.66 22.78
C GLY A 162 -21.41 -0.18 24.05
N ILE A 163 -21.60 1.10 24.37
CA ILE A 163 -21.14 1.72 25.61
C ILE A 163 -22.35 1.82 26.54
N LYS A 164 -22.22 1.34 27.78
CA LYS A 164 -23.24 1.52 28.81
C LYS A 164 -22.60 2.01 30.10
N PHE A 165 -23.34 2.84 30.82
CA PHE A 165 -23.00 3.25 32.17
C PHE A 165 -23.27 2.10 33.13
N ASP A 166 -22.31 1.79 33.98
CA ASP A 166 -22.52 0.85 35.07
C ASP A 166 -21.84 1.39 36.33
N VAL A 167 -22.44 1.14 37.48
CA VAL A 167 -21.89 1.56 38.77
C VAL A 167 -20.86 0.51 39.15
N SER A 168 -19.59 0.90 39.22
CA SER A 168 -18.56 -0.01 39.72
C SER A 168 -18.85 -0.35 41.18
N ARG A 169 -18.54 -1.58 41.62
CA ARG A 169 -18.62 -1.94 43.04
C ARG A 169 -17.74 -1.01 43.91
N THR A 170 -16.77 -0.32 43.32
CA THR A 170 -15.75 0.47 44.03
C THR A 170 -15.80 1.98 43.73
N SER A 171 -16.77 2.50 42.97
CA SER A 171 -16.92 3.96 42.72
C SER A 171 -18.38 4.43 42.67
N THR A 172 -18.71 5.53 43.37
CA THR A 172 -20.10 6.05 43.49
C THR A 172 -20.49 6.85 42.25
N GLU A 173 -19.50 7.14 41.40
CA GLU A 173 -19.68 7.74 40.10
C GLU A 173 -19.93 6.68 39.03
N PRO A 174 -20.87 6.92 38.11
CA PRO A 174 -21.15 6.01 37.00
C PRO A 174 -19.93 5.98 36.06
N ILE A 175 -19.33 4.81 35.89
CA ILE A 175 -18.23 4.61 34.95
C ILE A 175 -18.81 4.06 33.65
N GLU A 176 -18.33 4.59 32.53
CA GLU A 176 -18.66 4.06 31.22
C GLU A 176 -17.86 2.79 30.92
N PHE A 177 -18.57 1.76 30.47
CA PHE A 177 -17.99 0.50 30.04
C PHE A 177 -18.35 0.19 28.59
N VAL A 178 -17.35 -0.26 27.86
CA VAL A 178 -17.47 -0.85 26.54
C VAL A 178 -17.80 -2.34 26.70
N PHE A 179 -18.88 -2.78 26.04
CA PHE A 179 -19.28 -4.17 25.98
C PHE A 179 -18.82 -4.79 24.65
N ILE A 180 -18.07 -5.89 24.77
CA ILE A 180 -17.51 -6.61 23.63
C ILE A 180 -17.93 -8.07 23.73
N GLU A 181 -18.53 -8.58 22.68
CA GLU A 181 -18.93 -9.97 22.54
C GLU A 181 -17.80 -10.80 21.93
N TYR A 182 -17.54 -11.93 22.56
CA TYR A 182 -16.60 -12.96 22.14
C TYR A 182 -17.35 -14.27 21.90
N ALA A 183 -16.67 -15.31 21.42
CA ALA A 183 -17.32 -16.57 21.04
C ALA A 183 -18.00 -17.30 22.22
N ASP A 184 -17.53 -17.08 23.45
CA ASP A 184 -17.92 -17.77 24.67
C ASP A 184 -18.53 -16.85 25.73
N GLY A 185 -18.60 -15.54 25.49
CA GLY A 185 -19.18 -14.62 26.46
C GLY A 185 -18.98 -13.14 26.16
N MET A 186 -19.35 -12.30 27.13
CA MET A 186 -19.30 -10.85 27.04
C MET A 186 -18.19 -10.30 27.95
N ALA A 187 -17.33 -9.44 27.41
CA ALA A 187 -16.36 -8.69 28.18
C ALA A 187 -16.87 -7.27 28.45
N LYS A 188 -16.66 -6.81 29.68
CA LYS A 188 -16.94 -5.45 30.13
C LYS A 188 -15.60 -4.74 30.39
N LEU A 189 -15.30 -3.68 29.64
CA LEU A 189 -14.03 -2.97 29.72
C LEU A 189 -14.27 -1.47 29.95
N PRO A 190 -13.69 -0.83 30.99
CA PRO A 190 -13.82 0.62 31.18
C PRO A 190 -13.35 1.38 29.93
N VAL A 191 -14.06 2.44 29.53
CA VAL A 191 -13.74 3.21 28.31
C VAL A 191 -12.27 3.68 28.31
N LYS A 192 -11.77 4.17 29.44
CA LYS A 192 -10.35 4.59 29.58
C LYS A 192 -9.35 3.48 29.25
N GLN A 193 -9.67 2.22 29.57
CA GLN A 193 -8.83 1.08 29.23
C GLN A 193 -9.05 0.64 27.78
N ALA A 194 -10.29 0.70 27.30
CA ALA A 194 -10.67 0.37 25.93
C ALA A 194 -9.90 1.20 24.89
N THR A 195 -9.80 2.52 25.08
CA THR A 195 -9.03 3.42 24.18
C THR A 195 -7.55 3.01 24.06
N ARG A 196 -6.97 2.36 25.08
CA ARG A 196 -5.56 1.91 25.07
C ARG A 196 -5.36 0.52 24.49
N MET A 197 -6.39 -0.33 24.55
CA MET A 197 -6.26 -1.77 24.29
C MET A 197 -7.02 -2.25 23.04
N LEU A 198 -7.95 -1.44 22.51
CA LEU A 198 -8.75 -1.77 21.34
C LEU A 198 -8.18 -1.18 20.05
N TYR A 199 -8.15 -2.02 19.04
CA TYR A 199 -7.75 -1.71 17.67
C TYR A 199 -8.91 -2.07 16.73
N ARG A 200 -9.02 -1.39 15.59
CA ARG A 200 -10.04 -1.74 14.59
C ARG A 200 -9.61 -3.02 13.89
N TYR A 201 -10.55 -3.94 13.65
CA TYR A 201 -10.23 -5.17 12.94
C TYR A 201 -9.90 -4.94 11.45
N ASN A 202 -10.59 -3.99 10.77
CA ASN A 202 -10.38 -3.66 9.36
C ASN A 202 -10.21 -2.14 9.11
N LEU A 203 -9.74 -1.79 7.91
CA LEU A 203 -9.75 -0.40 7.42
C LEU A 203 -11.19 0.14 7.32
N PRO A 204 -11.38 1.47 7.46
CA PRO A 204 -12.63 2.10 7.08
C PRO A 204 -12.95 1.68 5.64
N ASN A 205 -14.12 1.08 5.39
CA ASN A 205 -14.63 0.59 4.10
C ASN A 205 -14.35 -0.90 3.75
N GLU A 206 -13.65 -1.67 4.59
CA GLU A 206 -13.55 -3.13 4.39
C GLU A 206 -14.59 -3.89 5.23
N THR A 207 -15.61 -4.47 4.57
CA THR A 207 -16.72 -5.21 5.21
C THR A 207 -16.43 -6.70 5.42
N LYS A 208 -15.15 -7.10 5.40
CA LYS A 208 -14.75 -8.50 5.60
C LYS A 208 -14.99 -8.92 7.05
N ARG A 209 -15.89 -9.88 7.26
CA ARG A 209 -16.14 -10.44 8.58
C ARG A 209 -14.97 -11.35 9.00
N PRO A 210 -14.58 -11.37 10.28
CA PRO A 210 -13.61 -12.34 10.78
C PRO A 210 -14.18 -13.76 10.62
N ARG A 211 -13.29 -14.72 10.35
CA ARG A 211 -13.70 -16.14 10.24
C ARG A 211 -14.28 -16.69 11.54
N THR A 212 -13.73 -16.26 12.69
CA THR A 212 -14.15 -16.67 14.03
C THR A 212 -13.85 -15.56 15.03
N LEU A 213 -14.76 -15.35 16.00
CA LEU A 213 -14.45 -14.55 17.18
C LEU A 213 -13.46 -15.30 18.09
N SER A 214 -12.67 -14.55 18.85
CA SER A 214 -11.77 -15.14 19.85
C SER A 214 -12.55 -15.53 21.10
N LYS A 215 -11.98 -16.40 21.93
CA LYS A 215 -12.58 -16.85 23.19
C LYS A 215 -11.95 -16.08 24.35
N LEU A 216 -12.74 -15.73 25.36
CA LEU A 216 -12.26 -15.14 26.61
C LEU A 216 -11.56 -16.17 27.48
N SER A 217 -12.08 -17.41 27.48
CA SER A 217 -11.53 -18.54 28.25
C SER A 217 -10.15 -19.01 27.74
N ASP A 218 -9.92 -18.93 26.42
CA ASP A 218 -8.68 -19.38 25.79
C ASP A 218 -8.00 -18.23 25.02
N THR A 219 -7.15 -17.49 25.73
CA THR A 219 -6.28 -16.47 25.14
C THR A 219 -5.06 -17.06 24.44
N SER A 220 -4.73 -18.34 24.69
CA SER A 220 -3.53 -18.97 24.13
C SER A 220 -3.63 -19.11 22.61
N ALA A 221 -4.83 -19.31 22.06
CA ALA A 221 -5.06 -19.34 20.62
C ALA A 221 -4.74 -17.98 19.96
N TRP A 222 -5.07 -16.87 20.62
CA TRP A 222 -4.74 -15.52 20.16
C TRP A 222 -3.23 -15.25 20.25
N GLU A 223 -2.61 -15.63 21.37
CA GLU A 223 -1.17 -15.51 21.56
C GLU A 223 -0.39 -16.30 20.51
N ARG A 224 -0.76 -17.55 20.26
CA ARG A 224 -0.18 -18.38 19.17
C ARG A 224 -0.32 -17.70 17.81
N ARG A 225 -1.49 -17.12 17.51
CA ARG A 225 -1.73 -16.39 16.26
C ARG A 225 -0.84 -15.14 16.16
N LYS A 226 -0.70 -14.38 17.25
CA LYS A 226 0.17 -13.20 17.35
C LYS A 226 1.64 -13.58 17.16
N THR A 227 2.10 -14.64 17.82
CA THR A 227 3.48 -15.15 17.68
C THR A 227 3.73 -15.62 16.25
N LYS A 228 2.80 -16.37 15.66
CA LYS A 228 2.89 -16.77 14.24
C LYS A 228 2.98 -15.56 13.30
N GLY A 229 2.19 -14.51 13.55
CA GLY A 229 2.26 -13.25 12.81
C GLY A 229 3.60 -12.54 12.97
N LYS A 230 4.13 -12.44 14.20
CA LYS A 230 5.45 -11.89 14.48
C LYS A 230 6.57 -12.63 13.73
N VAL A 231 6.55 -13.97 13.78
CA VAL A 231 7.51 -14.81 13.04
C VAL A 231 7.42 -14.57 11.54
N ALA A 232 6.20 -14.47 11.00
CA ALA A 232 6.00 -14.21 9.57
C ALA A 232 6.53 -12.83 9.16
N ILE A 233 6.29 -11.78 9.96
CA ILE A 233 6.82 -10.44 9.73
C ILE A 233 8.35 -10.44 9.82
N GLN A 234 8.93 -11.06 10.84
CA GLN A 234 10.39 -11.16 10.98
C GLN A 234 11.02 -11.89 9.81
N LYS A 235 10.42 -13.00 9.38
CA LYS A 235 10.86 -13.72 8.18
C LYS A 235 10.85 -12.81 6.96
N MET A 236 9.73 -12.12 6.70
CA MET A 236 9.60 -11.19 5.59
C MET A 236 10.64 -10.07 5.62
N VAL A 237 10.89 -9.47 6.80
CA VAL A 237 11.90 -8.41 6.95
C VAL A 237 13.28 -8.93 6.57
N VAL A 238 13.63 -10.14 7.02
CA VAL A 238 14.95 -10.65 6.69
C VAL A 238 15.06 -11.12 5.24
N ASP A 239 14.04 -11.77 4.68
CA ASP A 239 14.03 -12.12 3.26
C ASP A 239 14.23 -10.85 2.40
N LEU A 240 13.65 -9.71 2.80
CA LEU A 240 13.87 -8.40 2.16
C LEU A 240 15.29 -7.85 2.36
N MET A 241 15.85 -7.98 3.56
CA MET A 241 17.24 -7.57 3.83
C MET A 241 18.25 -8.40 3.05
N GLU A 242 18.05 -9.71 2.95
CA GLU A 242 18.92 -10.60 2.17
C GLU A 242 18.91 -10.21 0.69
N LEU A 243 17.73 -9.94 0.12
CA LEU A 243 17.61 -9.42 -1.25
C LEU A 243 18.39 -8.11 -1.43
N TYR A 244 18.22 -7.16 -0.52
CA TYR A 244 18.89 -5.86 -0.59
C TYR A 244 20.42 -5.99 -0.48
N LEU A 245 20.92 -6.85 0.41
CA LEU A 245 22.36 -7.12 0.54
C LEU A 245 22.93 -7.81 -0.70
N HIS A 246 22.21 -8.75 -1.30
CA HIS A 246 22.61 -9.35 -2.57
C HIS A 246 22.71 -8.30 -3.69
N ARG A 247 21.78 -7.35 -3.72
CA ARG A 247 21.79 -6.26 -4.71
C ARG A 247 22.93 -5.28 -4.49
N LEU A 248 23.25 -4.91 -3.24
CA LEU A 248 24.39 -4.04 -2.92
C LEU A 248 25.74 -4.63 -3.34
N LYS A 249 25.86 -5.96 -3.39
CA LYS A 249 27.06 -6.64 -3.92
C LYS A 249 27.16 -6.58 -5.43
N GLN A 250 26.02 -6.50 -6.13
CA GLN A 250 26.05 -6.38 -7.58
C GLN A 250 26.52 -4.98 -7.96
N LYS A 251 27.46 -4.95 -8.90
CA LYS A 251 27.93 -3.73 -9.51
C LYS A 251 27.69 -3.79 -11.00
N ARG A 252 27.28 -2.66 -11.55
CA ARG A 252 27.27 -2.41 -12.99
C ARG A 252 27.92 -1.05 -13.26
N PRO A 253 28.49 -0.84 -14.46
CA PRO A 253 28.89 0.50 -14.85
C PRO A 253 27.66 1.42 -14.91
N PRO A 254 27.80 2.69 -14.50
CA PRO A 254 26.76 3.69 -14.71
C PRO A 254 26.45 3.88 -16.21
N TYR A 255 25.18 4.10 -16.56
CA TYR A 255 24.81 4.32 -17.96
C TYR A 255 25.30 5.70 -18.43
N PRO A 256 25.86 5.81 -19.65
CA PRO A 256 26.29 7.09 -20.18
C PRO A 256 25.08 8.00 -20.42
N ARG A 257 25.23 9.29 -20.09
CA ARG A 257 24.20 10.29 -20.39
C ARG A 257 24.12 10.51 -21.91
N SER A 258 22.97 10.21 -22.49
CA SER A 258 22.73 10.42 -23.93
C SER A 258 22.27 11.86 -24.19
N PRO A 259 22.94 12.62 -25.08
CA PRO A 259 22.48 13.96 -25.46
C PRO A 259 21.08 13.94 -26.11
N ALA A 260 20.71 12.81 -26.72
CA ALA A 260 19.39 12.59 -27.31
C ALA A 260 18.27 12.50 -26.25
N MET A 261 18.59 12.38 -24.96
CA MET A 261 17.59 12.38 -23.88
C MET A 261 16.82 13.70 -23.81
N ALA A 262 17.49 14.83 -24.06
CA ALA A 262 16.83 16.14 -24.06
C ALA A 262 15.80 16.25 -25.20
N GLU A 263 16.13 15.70 -26.37
CA GLU A 263 15.22 15.61 -27.51
C GLU A 263 14.07 14.64 -27.23
N PHE A 264 14.34 13.48 -26.62
CA PHE A 264 13.31 12.53 -26.23
C PHE A 264 12.32 13.15 -25.23
N ALA A 265 12.84 13.89 -24.25
CA ALA A 265 12.04 14.57 -23.23
C ALA A 265 11.21 15.72 -23.81
N SER A 266 11.71 16.46 -24.81
CA SER A 266 10.99 17.59 -25.42
C SER A 266 9.79 17.15 -26.26
N GLN A 267 9.77 15.90 -26.72
CA GLN A 267 8.62 15.34 -27.43
C GLN A 267 7.40 15.14 -26.51
N PHE A 268 7.55 15.26 -25.17
CA PHE A 268 6.47 14.99 -24.22
C PHE A 268 5.47 16.16 -24.29
N PRO A 269 4.20 15.92 -24.70
CA PRO A 269 3.28 17.00 -25.04
C PRO A 269 2.68 17.73 -23.83
N TYR A 270 2.96 17.26 -22.62
CA TYR A 270 2.43 17.82 -21.37
C TYR A 270 3.54 18.47 -20.56
N GLU A 271 3.19 19.45 -19.73
CA GLU A 271 4.13 19.99 -18.77
C GLU A 271 4.24 19.05 -17.56
N PRO A 272 5.45 18.58 -17.20
CA PRO A 272 5.60 17.69 -16.06
C PRO A 272 5.33 18.39 -14.73
N THR A 273 4.65 17.69 -13.82
CA THR A 273 4.44 18.16 -12.44
C THR A 273 5.76 18.17 -11.65
N PRO A 274 5.85 18.93 -10.53
CA PRO A 274 7.05 18.91 -9.69
C PRO A 274 7.46 17.51 -9.22
N ASP A 275 6.49 16.68 -8.86
CA ASP A 275 6.74 15.29 -8.44
C ASP A 275 7.24 14.41 -9.59
N GLN A 276 6.71 14.59 -10.80
CA GLN A 276 7.22 13.91 -12.00
C GLN A 276 8.65 14.34 -12.31
N LYS A 277 8.95 15.66 -12.25
CA LYS A 277 10.30 16.20 -12.46
C LYS A 277 11.28 15.56 -11.48
N GLN A 278 10.91 15.45 -10.21
CA GLN A 278 11.75 14.74 -9.25
C GLN A 278 11.92 13.27 -9.60
N ALA A 279 10.84 12.55 -9.93
CA ALA A 279 10.91 11.14 -10.29
C ALA A 279 11.84 10.90 -11.49
N PHE A 280 11.84 11.81 -12.48
CA PHE A 280 12.77 11.74 -13.61
C PHE A 280 14.22 11.91 -13.15
N ILE A 281 14.52 12.91 -12.33
CA ILE A 281 15.87 13.18 -11.82
C ILE A 281 16.38 12.00 -10.99
N ASP A 282 15.54 11.46 -10.11
CA ASP A 282 15.91 10.37 -9.21
C ASP A 282 16.22 9.09 -10.00
N VAL A 283 15.36 8.73 -10.96
CA VAL A 283 15.57 7.57 -11.85
C VAL A 283 16.82 7.77 -12.72
N GLU A 284 17.01 8.96 -13.27
CA GLU A 284 18.20 9.26 -14.08
C GLU A 284 19.49 9.14 -13.27
N LYS A 285 19.52 9.65 -12.02
CA LYS A 285 20.67 9.52 -11.13
C LYS A 285 20.97 8.07 -10.78
N ASP A 286 19.95 7.29 -10.44
CA ASP A 286 20.13 5.88 -10.13
C ASP A 286 20.74 5.11 -11.32
N LEU A 287 20.35 5.48 -12.54
CA LEU A 287 20.84 4.87 -13.77
C LEU A 287 22.26 5.34 -14.15
N THR A 288 22.54 6.64 -14.03
CA THR A 288 23.72 7.29 -14.63
C THR A 288 24.86 7.61 -13.68
N ASP A 289 24.61 7.64 -12.37
CA ASP A 289 25.63 8.01 -11.37
C ASP A 289 25.97 6.85 -10.42
N GLN A 290 25.06 5.91 -10.20
CA GLN A 290 25.27 4.80 -9.26
C GLN A 290 25.82 3.54 -9.95
N GLU A 291 26.71 2.84 -9.25
CA GLU A 291 27.21 1.52 -9.67
C GLU A 291 26.29 0.37 -9.23
N THR A 292 25.42 0.61 -8.23
CA THR A 292 24.45 -0.38 -7.76
C THR A 292 23.21 -0.40 -8.64
N PRO A 293 22.69 -1.57 -9.04
CA PRO A 293 21.44 -1.66 -9.81
C PRO A 293 20.26 -0.95 -9.12
N MET A 294 19.45 -0.21 -9.86
CA MET A 294 18.35 0.64 -9.36
C MET A 294 17.11 -0.15 -8.89
N ASP A 295 16.75 -0.19 -7.60
CA ASP A 295 15.44 -0.74 -7.15
C ASP A 295 14.48 0.38 -6.75
N ARG A 296 13.64 0.84 -7.67
CA ARG A 296 12.75 1.97 -7.40
C ARG A 296 11.28 1.65 -7.64
N LEU A 297 10.45 2.01 -6.66
CA LEU A 297 8.99 1.99 -6.78
C LEU A 297 8.46 3.40 -7.04
N ILE A 298 7.79 3.59 -8.19
CA ILE A 298 7.09 4.83 -8.51
C ILE A 298 5.62 4.70 -8.12
N CYS A 299 5.22 5.46 -7.10
CA CYS A 299 3.83 5.52 -6.64
C CYS A 299 3.11 6.73 -7.24
N GLY A 300 1.88 6.54 -7.67
CA GLY A 300 1.00 7.60 -8.15
C GLY A 300 -0.33 7.04 -8.62
N ASP A 301 -1.36 7.87 -8.65
CA ASP A 301 -2.69 7.45 -9.11
C ASP A 301 -2.73 7.18 -10.62
N VAL A 302 -3.83 6.62 -11.09
CA VAL A 302 -4.05 6.40 -12.53
C VAL A 302 -4.07 7.75 -13.24
N GLY A 303 -3.32 7.88 -14.33
CA GLY A 303 -3.24 9.13 -15.11
C GLY A 303 -2.12 10.10 -14.69
N PHE A 304 -1.37 9.83 -13.62
CA PHE A 304 -0.29 10.70 -13.14
C PHE A 304 1.02 10.57 -13.97
N GLY A 305 0.97 10.02 -15.18
CA GLY A 305 2.14 9.95 -16.05
C GLY A 305 3.26 9.00 -15.62
N LYS A 306 2.97 7.97 -14.80
CA LYS A 306 3.97 6.93 -14.41
C LYS A 306 4.68 6.31 -15.61
N THR A 307 3.94 6.12 -16.72
CA THR A 307 4.48 5.60 -17.97
C THR A 307 5.60 6.47 -18.53
N GLU A 308 5.51 7.80 -18.43
CA GLU A 308 6.55 8.71 -18.92
C GLU A 308 7.87 8.53 -18.15
N VAL A 309 7.80 8.28 -16.84
CA VAL A 309 8.99 7.98 -16.02
C VAL A 309 9.67 6.71 -16.54
N ALA A 310 8.88 5.67 -16.83
CA ALA A 310 9.40 4.42 -17.37
C ALA A 310 9.98 4.58 -18.79
N LEU A 311 9.34 5.37 -19.66
CA LEU A 311 9.82 5.60 -21.03
C LEU A 311 11.20 6.27 -21.05
N ARG A 312 11.44 7.25 -20.17
CA ARG A 312 12.76 7.89 -20.03
C ARG A 312 13.82 6.93 -19.52
N ALA A 313 13.48 6.09 -18.53
CA ALA A 313 14.37 5.05 -18.05
C ALA A 313 14.76 4.06 -19.16
N ILE A 314 13.76 3.59 -19.93
CA ILE A 314 13.95 2.69 -21.07
C ILE A 314 14.86 3.35 -22.11
N PHE A 315 14.62 4.63 -22.46
CA PHE A 315 15.44 5.34 -23.42
C PHE A 315 16.90 5.46 -22.97
N CYS A 316 17.15 5.74 -21.69
CA CYS A 316 18.50 5.81 -21.12
C CYS A 316 19.25 4.48 -21.29
N VAL A 317 18.62 3.38 -20.92
CA VAL A 317 19.23 2.04 -20.93
C VAL A 317 19.42 1.52 -22.35
N VAL A 318 18.41 1.69 -23.22
CA VAL A 318 18.48 1.25 -24.62
C VAL A 318 19.49 2.06 -25.42
N SER A 319 19.61 3.36 -25.17
CA SER A 319 20.65 4.20 -25.80
C SER A 319 22.07 3.74 -25.46
N ALA A 320 22.25 3.01 -24.35
CA ALA A 320 23.51 2.41 -23.95
C ALA A 320 23.75 1.01 -24.56
N GLY A 321 22.89 0.55 -25.48
CA GLY A 321 23.02 -0.76 -26.13
C GLY A 321 22.58 -1.95 -25.27
N LYS A 322 21.73 -1.70 -24.27
CA LYS A 322 21.13 -2.74 -23.41
C LYS A 322 19.67 -2.99 -23.80
N GLN A 323 19.18 -4.18 -23.47
CA GLN A 323 17.77 -4.52 -23.65
C GLN A 323 16.95 -4.08 -22.43
N ALA A 324 15.69 -3.70 -22.66
CA ALA A 324 14.71 -3.39 -21.62
C ALA A 324 13.51 -4.34 -21.70
N MET A 325 13.06 -4.84 -20.55
CA MET A 325 11.87 -5.68 -20.42
C MET A 325 10.75 -4.90 -19.73
N VAL A 326 9.56 -4.88 -20.33
CA VAL A 326 8.35 -4.28 -19.74
C VAL A 326 7.33 -5.39 -19.46
N LEU A 327 7.04 -5.61 -18.19
CA LEU A 327 6.08 -6.61 -17.71
C LEU A 327 4.76 -5.95 -17.31
N ALA A 328 3.67 -6.44 -17.90
CA ALA A 328 2.31 -6.09 -17.51
C ALA A 328 1.51 -7.34 -17.06
N PRO A 329 0.54 -7.20 -16.14
CA PRO A 329 -0.16 -8.37 -15.58
C PRO A 329 -1.17 -8.97 -16.56
N THR A 330 -1.65 -8.19 -17.55
CA THR A 330 -2.61 -8.65 -18.55
C THR A 330 -2.11 -8.34 -19.96
N ILE A 331 -2.61 -9.11 -20.93
CA ILE A 331 -2.25 -8.93 -22.34
C ILE A 331 -2.77 -7.59 -22.87
N VAL A 332 -3.91 -7.12 -22.38
CA VAL A 332 -4.47 -5.81 -22.75
C VAL A 332 -3.53 -4.70 -22.33
N LEU A 333 -3.04 -4.72 -21.08
CA LEU A 333 -2.07 -3.74 -20.60
C LEU A 333 -0.72 -3.87 -21.34
N ALA A 334 -0.25 -5.10 -21.59
CA ALA A 334 0.97 -5.29 -22.37
C ALA A 334 0.85 -4.70 -23.79
N LYS A 335 -0.31 -4.87 -24.44
CA LYS A 335 -0.58 -4.27 -25.75
C LYS A 335 -0.63 -2.74 -25.66
N GLN A 336 -1.31 -2.18 -24.66
CA GLN A 336 -1.35 -0.72 -24.45
C GLN A 336 0.04 -0.12 -24.28
N HIS A 337 0.89 -0.75 -23.43
CA HIS A 337 2.28 -0.33 -23.27
C HIS A 337 3.05 -0.45 -24.59
N PHE A 338 2.88 -1.56 -25.32
CA PHE A 338 3.50 -1.74 -26.62
C PHE A 338 3.11 -0.65 -27.61
N ASP A 339 1.82 -0.35 -27.75
CA ASP A 339 1.33 0.67 -28.69
C ASP A 339 1.94 2.04 -28.35
N VAL A 340 1.95 2.43 -27.07
CA VAL A 340 2.53 3.70 -26.60
C VAL A 340 4.06 3.74 -26.80
N ILE A 341 4.77 2.66 -26.45
CA ILE A 341 6.22 2.57 -26.61
C ILE A 341 6.57 2.60 -28.11
N SER A 342 5.90 1.83 -28.95
CA SER A 342 6.15 1.78 -30.40
C SER A 342 5.91 3.14 -31.06
N GLU A 343 4.83 3.84 -30.70
CA GLU A 343 4.59 5.21 -31.18
C GLU A 343 5.71 6.15 -30.73
N ARG A 344 6.08 6.08 -29.45
CA ARG A 344 7.09 6.97 -28.88
C ARG A 344 8.49 6.77 -29.45
N PHE A 345 8.87 5.52 -29.71
CA PHE A 345 10.18 5.14 -30.23
C PHE A 345 10.23 5.12 -31.76
N SER A 346 9.12 5.39 -32.46
CA SER A 346 9.06 5.43 -33.94
C SER A 346 10.06 6.41 -34.59
N LYS A 347 10.44 7.48 -33.86
CA LYS A 347 11.45 8.47 -34.30
C LYS A 347 12.89 7.98 -34.19
N TYR A 348 13.11 6.81 -33.58
CA TYR A 348 14.42 6.22 -33.33
C TYR A 348 14.52 4.88 -34.07
N PRO A 349 14.84 4.87 -35.38
CA PRO A 349 14.77 3.67 -36.21
C PRO A 349 15.79 2.59 -35.82
N SER A 350 16.83 2.95 -35.06
CA SER A 350 17.79 2.01 -34.50
C SER A 350 17.24 1.20 -33.33
N ILE A 351 16.13 1.63 -32.71
CA ILE A 351 15.54 0.98 -31.54
C ILE A 351 14.35 0.13 -31.99
N LYS A 352 14.43 -1.18 -31.75
CA LYS A 352 13.38 -2.13 -32.12
C LYS A 352 12.56 -2.55 -30.90
N VAL A 353 11.24 -2.46 -31.05
CA VAL A 353 10.26 -2.80 -30.02
C VAL A 353 9.51 -4.07 -30.43
N GLY A 354 9.43 -5.05 -29.53
CA GLY A 354 8.71 -6.30 -29.75
C GLY A 354 7.67 -6.57 -28.66
N LEU A 355 6.50 -7.06 -29.07
CA LEU A 355 5.48 -7.59 -28.15
C LEU A 355 5.60 -9.11 -28.08
N LEU A 356 5.58 -9.68 -26.88
CA LEU A 356 5.40 -11.12 -26.67
C LEU A 356 4.02 -11.38 -26.05
N SER A 357 3.13 -11.98 -26.83
CA SER A 357 1.75 -12.26 -26.45
C SER A 357 1.37 -13.72 -26.70
N ARG A 358 0.37 -14.21 -25.97
CA ARG A 358 -0.21 -15.54 -26.21
C ARG A 358 -0.94 -15.65 -27.57
N PHE A 359 -1.27 -14.52 -28.19
CA PHE A 359 -2.04 -14.47 -29.44
C PHE A 359 -1.16 -14.57 -30.69
N GLN A 360 0.16 -14.57 -30.54
CA GLN A 360 1.10 -14.75 -31.65
C GLN A 360 1.17 -16.22 -32.09
N GLY A 361 1.40 -16.41 -33.39
CA GLY A 361 1.62 -17.74 -33.96
C GLY A 361 2.90 -18.38 -33.41
N LYS A 362 3.01 -19.71 -33.55
CA LYS A 362 4.22 -20.44 -33.10
C LYS A 362 5.49 -19.97 -33.81
N ALA A 363 5.39 -19.68 -35.11
CA ALA A 363 6.50 -19.19 -35.92
C ALA A 363 6.98 -17.81 -35.48
N GLU A 364 6.07 -16.82 -35.40
CA GLU A 364 6.35 -15.45 -34.92
C GLU A 364 6.97 -15.45 -33.52
N LYS A 365 6.44 -16.30 -32.63
CA LYS A 365 6.97 -16.41 -31.28
C LYS A 365 8.41 -16.91 -31.26
N GLU A 366 8.72 -17.92 -32.08
CA GLU A 366 10.08 -18.47 -32.16
C GLU A 366 11.05 -17.47 -32.80
N GLU A 367 10.59 -16.71 -33.80
CA GLU A 367 11.34 -15.60 -34.38
C GLU A 367 11.67 -14.53 -33.34
N HIS A 368 10.67 -14.06 -32.58
CA HIS A 368 10.89 -13.09 -31.50
C HIS A 368 11.87 -13.63 -30.45
N LEU A 369 11.75 -14.90 -30.04
CA LEU A 369 12.70 -15.51 -29.10
C LEU A 369 14.14 -15.51 -29.64
N SER A 370 14.31 -15.81 -30.94
CA SER A 370 15.60 -15.72 -31.61
C SER A 370 16.14 -14.29 -31.63
N MET A 371 15.30 -13.30 -31.98
CA MET A 371 15.68 -11.89 -32.01
C MET A 371 16.07 -11.38 -30.61
N ILE A 372 15.33 -11.75 -29.57
CA ILE A 372 15.66 -11.40 -28.17
C ILE A 372 17.03 -11.95 -27.80
N LYS A 373 17.29 -13.22 -28.14
CA LYS A 373 18.56 -13.90 -27.84
C LYS A 373 19.74 -13.29 -28.59
N LYS A 374 19.54 -12.82 -29.82
CA LYS A 374 20.58 -12.15 -30.61
C LYS A 374 20.81 -10.69 -30.19
N GLY A 375 19.86 -10.09 -29.47
CA GLY A 375 19.88 -8.66 -29.16
C GLY A 375 19.30 -7.79 -30.28
N ASP A 376 18.57 -8.36 -31.24
CA ASP A 376 17.93 -7.62 -32.33
C ASP A 376 16.67 -6.87 -31.85
N LEU A 377 16.13 -7.20 -30.67
CA LEU A 377 15.04 -6.47 -30.03
C LEU A 377 15.57 -5.76 -28.79
N ASP A 378 15.48 -4.43 -28.79
CA ASP A 378 15.95 -3.59 -27.69
C ASP A 378 14.90 -3.50 -26.58
N ILE A 379 13.63 -3.33 -26.94
CA ILE A 379 12.54 -3.21 -25.97
C ILE A 379 11.57 -4.38 -26.14
N ILE A 380 11.38 -5.16 -25.09
CA ILE A 380 10.52 -6.33 -25.08
C ILE A 380 9.36 -6.09 -24.11
N VAL A 381 8.15 -5.98 -24.65
CA VAL A 381 6.92 -5.80 -23.89
C VAL A 381 6.16 -7.11 -23.82
N GLY A 382 5.59 -7.46 -22.66
CA GLY A 382 4.81 -8.68 -22.55
C GLY A 382 4.26 -8.94 -21.16
N THR A 383 3.78 -10.16 -20.98
CA THR A 383 3.26 -10.63 -19.68
C THR A 383 4.29 -11.54 -18.99
N HIS A 384 3.86 -12.25 -17.94
CA HIS A 384 4.67 -13.27 -17.26
C HIS A 384 5.29 -14.34 -18.18
N SER A 385 4.85 -14.48 -19.44
CA SER A 385 5.51 -15.32 -20.45
C SER A 385 6.97 -14.94 -20.68
N LEU A 386 7.34 -13.67 -20.46
CA LEU A 386 8.72 -13.18 -20.56
C LEU A 386 9.63 -13.72 -19.44
N LEU A 387 9.04 -14.09 -18.29
CA LEU A 387 9.76 -14.71 -17.17
C LEU A 387 9.97 -16.23 -17.37
N GLY A 388 9.60 -16.78 -18.53
CA GLY A 388 9.75 -18.18 -18.84
C GLY A 388 11.20 -18.53 -19.18
N ASN A 389 11.66 -19.72 -18.79
CA ASN A 389 13.04 -20.18 -19.02
C ASN A 389 13.42 -20.29 -20.52
N ARG A 390 12.43 -20.23 -21.42
CA ARG A 390 12.65 -20.22 -22.88
C ARG A 390 13.13 -18.87 -23.40
N VAL A 391 12.94 -17.79 -22.64
CA VAL A 391 13.37 -16.45 -23.01
C VAL A 391 14.78 -16.25 -22.48
N VAL A 392 15.74 -16.14 -23.38
CA VAL A 392 17.15 -15.87 -23.06
C VAL A 392 17.47 -14.51 -23.63
N TYR A 393 17.80 -13.56 -22.75
CA TYR A 393 18.19 -12.21 -23.13
C TYR A 393 19.68 -12.17 -23.44
N ASN A 394 20.08 -11.31 -24.38
CA ASN A 394 21.49 -11.08 -24.68
C ASN A 394 22.12 -10.19 -23.62
N ASN A 395 21.51 -9.02 -23.36
CA ASN A 395 22.10 -7.99 -22.50
C ASN A 395 21.01 -7.16 -21.81
N LEU A 396 20.16 -7.83 -21.02
CA LEU A 396 19.06 -7.19 -20.28
C LEU A 396 19.62 -6.21 -19.22
N GLY A 397 19.31 -4.93 -19.38
CA GLY A 397 19.75 -3.85 -18.48
C GLY A 397 18.65 -3.30 -17.58
N LEU A 398 17.38 -3.32 -18.02
CA LEU A 398 16.27 -2.74 -17.26
C LEU A 398 15.04 -3.65 -17.24
N LEU A 399 14.41 -3.75 -16.07
CA LEU A 399 13.13 -4.40 -15.86
C LEU A 399 12.09 -3.42 -15.32
N VAL A 400 11.13 -3.04 -16.17
CA VAL A 400 9.96 -2.26 -15.77
C VAL A 400 8.80 -3.21 -15.45
N VAL A 401 8.26 -3.14 -14.23
CA VAL A 401 7.09 -3.93 -13.82
C VAL A 401 5.93 -2.99 -13.54
N ASP A 402 4.86 -3.13 -14.30
CA ASP A 402 3.61 -2.39 -14.08
C ASP A 402 2.63 -3.21 -13.24
N GLU A 403 1.91 -2.55 -12.32
CA GLU A 403 0.87 -3.16 -11.48
C GLU A 403 1.33 -4.46 -10.77
N GLU A 404 2.52 -4.46 -10.15
CA GLU A 404 3.14 -5.65 -9.51
C GLU A 404 2.20 -6.38 -8.53
N GLN A 405 1.31 -5.66 -7.83
CA GLN A 405 0.30 -6.23 -6.93
C GLN A 405 -0.61 -7.27 -7.60
N ARG A 406 -0.82 -7.19 -8.92
CA ARG A 406 -1.69 -8.10 -9.67
C ARG A 406 -1.00 -9.41 -10.08
N PHE A 407 0.32 -9.52 -9.92
CA PHE A 407 1.06 -10.75 -10.21
C PHE A 407 0.91 -11.79 -9.10
N GLY A 408 0.87 -13.07 -9.49
CA GLY A 408 0.82 -14.20 -8.57
C GLY A 408 2.15 -14.44 -7.86
N VAL A 409 2.12 -15.21 -6.76
CA VAL A 409 3.31 -15.48 -5.91
C VAL A 409 4.50 -16.03 -6.71
N LYS A 410 4.28 -17.07 -7.52
CA LYS A 410 5.33 -17.67 -8.37
C LYS A 410 5.92 -16.69 -9.39
N GLN A 411 5.14 -15.72 -9.85
CA GLN A 411 5.61 -14.71 -10.81
C GLN A 411 6.48 -13.69 -10.09
N LYS A 412 6.08 -13.27 -8.88
CA LYS A 412 6.86 -12.35 -8.03
C LYS A 412 8.21 -12.95 -7.62
N GLU A 413 8.26 -14.23 -7.29
CA GLU A 413 9.53 -14.94 -7.02
C GLU A 413 10.47 -14.89 -8.22
N LYS A 414 9.95 -15.09 -9.43
CA LYS A 414 10.74 -14.94 -10.67
C LYS A 414 11.19 -13.51 -10.90
N ILE A 415 10.31 -12.52 -10.72
CA ILE A 415 10.66 -11.10 -10.82
C ILE A 415 11.79 -10.77 -9.83
N ALA A 416 11.71 -11.23 -8.58
CA ALA A 416 12.75 -11.02 -7.57
C ALA A 416 14.11 -11.60 -7.98
N SER A 417 14.13 -12.74 -8.67
CA SER A 417 15.39 -13.30 -9.20
C SER A 417 16.04 -12.40 -10.26
N PHE A 418 15.24 -11.75 -11.13
CA PHE A 418 15.76 -10.78 -12.10
C PHE A 418 16.17 -9.45 -11.44
N LYS A 419 15.43 -8.99 -10.42
CA LYS A 419 15.72 -7.76 -9.65
C LYS A 419 17.10 -7.78 -8.97
N THR A 420 17.73 -8.95 -8.84
CA THR A 420 19.04 -9.03 -8.19
C THR A 420 20.16 -8.46 -9.07
N SER A 421 20.10 -8.64 -10.39
CA SER A 421 21.20 -8.31 -11.31
C SER A 421 20.86 -7.25 -12.37
N VAL A 422 19.58 -6.92 -12.53
CA VAL A 422 19.06 -5.96 -13.53
C VAL A 422 18.55 -4.73 -12.79
N ASP A 423 18.61 -3.55 -13.43
CA ASP A 423 17.93 -2.35 -12.92
C ASP A 423 16.43 -2.58 -12.81
#